data_AF-A0AAU7A7W9-F1
#
_entry.id   AF-A0AAU7A7W9-F1
#
_cell.length_a   1.000
_cell.length_b   1.000
_cell.length_c   1.000
_cell.angle_alpha   90.00
_cell.angle_beta   90.00
_cell.angle_gamma   90.00
#
_symmetry.space_group_name_H-M   'P 1'
#
loop_
_entity.id
_entity.type
_entity.pdbx_description
1 polymer ?
#
loop_
_entity_poly.entity_id
_entity_poly.type
_entity_poly.pdbx_seq_one_letter_code
_entity_poly.pdbx_strand_id
1 'polypeptide(L)'
;MDELEQLKNKVRFIFEGYKSGTPSVEIYEINGELIFGSSDEIGYKILIASPESLVADAQLSYEWHNKLNEGIAYADLNGLEVPAIARVADAKYKLDPKFKPQNKGGRPKDVSFSTCLRIAILECMRTGMQPTKNETTSINKICAADVVWDVLFDLDLAAGYQDSFAIMRAWSREIKRFPLDKT
;
A
#
# COMPACT_ATOMS: atom_id res chain seq x y z
N MET A 1 19.21 18.06 -17.72
CA MET A 1 18.33 16.87 -17.66
C MET A 1 16.97 17.37 -17.24
N ASP A 2 15.95 17.16 -18.05
CA ASP A 2 14.57 17.64 -17.82
C ASP A 2 14.05 17.15 -16.44
N GLU A 3 13.38 18.03 -15.70
CA GLU A 3 12.85 17.71 -14.36
C GLU A 3 11.85 16.55 -14.41
N LEU A 4 11.09 16.47 -15.51
CA LEU A 4 10.17 15.37 -15.77
C LEU A 4 10.91 14.05 -15.95
N GLU A 5 12.05 14.04 -16.64
CA GLU A 5 12.84 12.84 -16.87
C GLU A 5 13.52 12.35 -15.58
N GLN A 6 13.98 13.26 -14.71
CA GLN A 6 14.49 12.89 -13.40
C GLN A 6 13.42 12.22 -12.53
N LEU A 7 12.19 12.71 -12.60
CA LEU A 7 11.09 12.10 -11.89
C LEU A 7 10.70 10.75 -12.47
N LYS A 8 10.64 10.60 -13.81
CA LYS A 8 10.46 9.30 -14.46
C LYS A 8 11.52 8.30 -14.01
N ASN A 9 12.78 8.71 -13.87
CA ASN A 9 13.84 7.84 -13.35
C ASN A 9 13.56 7.36 -11.91
N LYS A 10 13.05 8.22 -11.02
CA LYS A 10 12.65 7.81 -9.66
C LYS A 10 11.48 6.82 -9.68
N VAL A 11 10.46 7.09 -10.49
CA VAL A 11 9.32 6.19 -10.65
C VAL A 11 9.75 4.85 -11.26
N ARG A 12 10.66 4.88 -12.23
CA ARG A 12 11.24 3.69 -12.85
C ARG A 12 11.97 2.84 -11.83
N PHE A 13 12.80 3.44 -10.98
CA PHE A 13 13.50 2.74 -9.90
C PHE A 13 12.54 2.00 -8.96
N ILE A 14 11.39 2.60 -8.61
CA ILE A 14 10.36 1.95 -7.77
C ILE A 14 9.84 0.68 -8.44
N PHE A 15 9.46 0.76 -9.73
CA PHE A 15 8.87 -0.36 -10.45
C PHE A 15 9.88 -1.40 -10.93
N GLU A 16 11.15 -1.03 -11.12
CA GLU A 16 12.25 -1.97 -11.31
C GLU A 16 12.44 -2.86 -10.07
N GLY A 17 12.35 -2.28 -8.86
CA GLY A 17 12.38 -3.03 -7.61
C GLY A 17 11.24 -4.04 -7.48
N TYR A 18 10.05 -3.71 -7.98
CA TYR A 18 8.92 -4.63 -8.12
C TYR A 18 9.20 -5.73 -9.16
N LYS A 19 9.72 -5.38 -10.33
CA LYS A 19 10.01 -6.32 -11.44
C LYS A 19 11.09 -7.35 -11.09
N SER A 20 12.10 -6.97 -10.30
CA SER A 20 13.20 -7.87 -9.90
C SER A 20 12.82 -8.89 -8.82
N GLY A 21 11.59 -8.86 -8.30
CA GLY A 21 11.15 -9.81 -7.27
C GLY A 21 11.91 -9.67 -5.94
N THR A 22 12.63 -8.56 -5.76
CA THR A 22 13.23 -8.16 -4.47
C THR A 22 12.12 -8.23 -3.42
N PRO A 23 12.37 -8.78 -2.20
CA PRO A 23 11.34 -8.89 -1.17
C PRO A 23 10.63 -7.54 -1.06
N SER A 24 9.38 -7.52 -1.52
CA SER A 24 8.70 -6.27 -1.77
C SER A 24 8.58 -5.56 -0.44
N VAL A 25 9.27 -4.43 -0.32
CA VAL A 25 9.08 -3.54 0.81
C VAL A 25 7.63 -3.11 0.75
N GLU A 26 6.84 -3.65 1.67
CA GLU A 26 5.49 -3.21 1.91
C GLU A 26 5.55 -1.86 2.64
N ILE A 27 4.71 -0.94 2.18
CA ILE A 27 4.70 0.44 2.66
C ILE A 27 3.28 0.80 3.02
N TYR A 28 3.08 1.15 4.28
CA TYR A 28 1.81 1.56 4.86
C TYR A 28 1.95 2.93 5.48
N GLU A 29 0.90 3.74 5.38
CA GLU A 29 0.80 5.00 6.11
C GLU A 29 -0.09 4.75 7.33
N ILE A 30 0.45 4.93 8.53
CA ILE A 30 -0.23 4.69 9.81
C ILE A 30 0.01 5.93 10.67
N ASN A 31 -1.06 6.60 11.10
CA ASN A 31 -0.99 7.83 11.90
C ASN A 31 -0.11 8.92 11.26
N GLY A 32 -0.13 9.05 9.93
CA GLY A 32 0.69 10.02 9.18
C GLY A 32 2.16 9.61 8.99
N GLU A 33 2.58 8.45 9.51
CA GLU A 33 3.94 7.93 9.33
C GLU A 33 3.98 6.80 8.29
N LEU A 34 4.99 6.84 7.43
CA LEU A 34 5.27 5.76 6.49
C LEU A 34 6.05 4.64 7.20
N ILE A 35 5.42 3.47 7.29
CA ILE A 35 6.01 2.25 7.82
C ILE A 35 6.45 1.38 6.65
N PHE A 36 7.73 1.01 6.67
CA PHE A 36 8.38 0.20 5.64
C PHE A 36 8.78 -1.13 6.24
N GLY A 37 8.56 -2.23 5.52
CA GLY A 37 9.12 -3.51 5.91
C GLY A 37 8.94 -4.62 4.90
N SER A 38 9.64 -5.73 5.10
CA SER A 38 9.37 -6.96 4.34
C SER A 38 7.95 -7.47 4.58
N SER A 39 7.46 -8.34 3.69
CA SER A 39 6.16 -9.03 3.84
C SER A 39 6.00 -9.69 5.21
N ASP A 40 7.09 -10.23 5.75
CA ASP A 40 7.08 -11.03 6.96
C ASP A 40 7.12 -10.14 8.22
N GLU A 41 7.74 -8.97 8.16
CA GLU A 41 7.89 -8.07 9.32
C GLU A 41 6.84 -6.96 9.39
N ILE A 42 6.24 -6.58 8.26
CA ILE A 42 5.42 -5.36 8.16
C ILE A 42 4.21 -5.40 9.09
N GLY A 43 3.57 -6.57 9.25
CA GLY A 43 2.47 -6.74 10.18
C GLY A 43 2.86 -6.40 11.62
N TYR A 44 4.09 -6.76 12.03
CA TYR A 44 4.62 -6.44 13.36
C TYR A 44 4.94 -4.94 13.48
N LYS A 45 5.55 -4.34 12.46
CA LYS A 45 5.83 -2.90 12.48
C LYS A 45 4.56 -2.05 12.59
N ILE A 46 3.49 -2.42 11.87
CA ILE A 46 2.17 -1.78 12.00
C ILE A 46 1.60 -2.00 13.40
N LEU A 47 1.71 -3.22 13.94
CA LEU A 47 1.23 -3.56 15.28
C LEU A 47 1.88 -2.70 16.37
N ILE A 48 3.18 -2.41 16.27
CA ILE A 48 3.87 -1.55 17.24
C ILE A 48 3.49 -0.08 17.05
N ALA A 49 3.34 0.38 15.82
CA ALA A 49 3.01 1.78 15.54
C ALA A 49 1.57 2.16 15.90
N SER A 50 0.60 1.24 15.74
CA SER A 50 -0.80 1.51 16.08
C SER A 50 -1.57 0.24 16.46
N PRO A 51 -1.31 -0.29 17.67
CA PRO A 51 -1.90 -1.57 18.10
C PRO A 51 -3.43 -1.51 18.20
N GLU A 52 -4.00 -0.44 18.73
CA GLU A 52 -5.46 -0.29 18.88
C GLU A 52 -6.16 -0.24 17.52
N SER A 53 -5.64 0.57 16.58
CA SER A 53 -6.20 0.71 15.24
C SER A 53 -6.12 -0.60 14.46
N LEU A 54 -4.96 -1.27 14.49
CA LEU A 54 -4.79 -2.56 13.83
C LEU A 54 -5.77 -3.62 14.38
N VAL A 55 -5.96 -3.68 15.71
CA VAL A 55 -6.91 -4.62 16.31
C VAL A 55 -8.35 -4.28 15.93
N ALA A 56 -8.72 -3.00 15.87
CA ALA A 56 -10.05 -2.58 15.44
C ALA A 56 -10.31 -2.95 13.97
N ASP A 57 -9.37 -2.65 13.08
CA ASP A 57 -9.47 -2.97 11.65
C ASP A 57 -9.49 -4.48 11.38
N ALA A 58 -8.72 -5.26 12.15
CA ALA A 58 -8.69 -6.71 12.09
C ALA A 58 -10.02 -7.38 12.48
N GLN A 59 -10.91 -6.69 13.19
CA GLN A 59 -12.26 -7.21 13.47
C GLN A 59 -13.20 -7.03 12.27
N LEU A 60 -12.92 -6.06 11.40
CA LEU A 60 -13.79 -5.67 10.29
C LEU A 60 -13.31 -6.23 8.95
N SER A 61 -12.01 -6.50 8.81
CA SER A 61 -11.37 -6.86 7.55
C SER A 61 -10.54 -8.12 7.67
N TYR A 62 -10.79 -9.08 6.78
CA TYR A 62 -9.99 -10.30 6.65
C TYR A 62 -8.52 -10.01 6.35
N GLU A 63 -8.24 -8.98 5.56
CA GLU A 63 -6.87 -8.62 5.20
C GLU A 63 -6.10 -8.06 6.40
N TRP A 64 -6.74 -7.21 7.21
CA TRP A 64 -6.14 -6.69 8.44
C TRP A 64 -6.03 -7.76 9.52
N HIS A 65 -6.97 -8.70 9.56
CA HIS A 65 -6.87 -9.88 10.41
C HIS A 65 -5.63 -10.72 10.07
N ASN A 66 -5.35 -10.94 8.79
CA ASN A 66 -4.12 -11.63 8.37
C ASN A 66 -2.87 -10.84 8.77
N LYS A 67 -2.85 -9.52 8.55
CA LYS A 67 -1.71 -8.68 8.95
C LYS A 67 -1.45 -8.69 10.47
N LEU A 68 -2.51 -8.70 11.28
CA LEU A 68 -2.40 -8.87 12.74
C LEU A 68 -1.79 -10.23 13.11
N ASN A 69 -2.27 -11.32 12.50
CA ASN A 69 -1.75 -12.67 12.77
C ASN A 69 -0.29 -12.82 12.33
N GLU A 70 0.06 -12.30 11.15
CA GLU A 70 1.44 -12.25 10.64
C GLU A 70 2.35 -11.49 11.61
N GLY A 71 1.90 -10.31 12.09
CA GLY A 71 2.67 -9.52 13.05
C GLY A 71 2.89 -10.21 14.39
N ILE A 72 1.87 -10.90 14.91
CA ILE A 72 2.00 -11.70 16.15
C ILE A 72 2.95 -12.88 15.94
N ALA A 73 2.81 -13.60 14.82
CA ALA A 73 3.68 -14.74 14.50
C ALA A 73 5.14 -14.31 14.32
N TYR A 74 5.38 -13.18 13.63
CA TYR A 74 6.71 -12.61 13.48
C TYR A 74 7.32 -12.27 14.84
N ALA A 75 6.55 -11.63 15.73
CA ALA A 75 7.01 -11.32 17.07
C ALA A 75 7.36 -12.59 17.87
N ASP A 76 6.50 -13.60 17.83
CA ASP A 76 6.69 -14.88 18.52
C ASP A 76 7.96 -15.61 18.05
N LEU A 77 8.20 -15.64 16.74
CA LEU A 77 9.38 -16.29 16.16
C LEU A 77 10.70 -15.57 16.50
N ASN A 78 10.65 -14.25 16.71
CA ASN A 78 11.82 -13.41 16.96
C ASN A 78 12.00 -13.02 18.44
N GLY A 79 11.16 -13.55 19.35
CA GLY A 79 11.21 -13.22 20.78
C GLY A 79 10.88 -11.76 21.10
N LEU A 80 10.06 -11.12 20.27
CA LEU A 80 9.65 -9.73 20.42
C LEU A 80 8.35 -9.62 21.23
N GLU A 81 8.15 -8.46 21.86
CA GLU A 81 6.96 -8.21 22.66
C GLU A 81 5.73 -7.97 21.76
N VAL A 82 4.61 -8.58 22.13
CA VAL A 82 3.32 -8.36 21.46
C VAL A 82 2.43 -7.57 22.40
N PRO A 83 1.88 -6.41 21.96
CA PRO A 83 0.95 -5.63 22.76
C PRO A 83 -0.20 -6.48 23.33
N ALA A 84 -0.52 -6.27 24.61
CA ALA A 84 -1.52 -7.07 25.32
C ALA A 84 -2.90 -7.09 24.61
N ILE A 85 -3.29 -5.96 24.01
CA ILE A 85 -4.54 -5.85 23.23
C ILE A 85 -4.58 -6.81 22.04
N ALA A 86 -3.45 -7.01 21.35
CA ALA A 86 -3.33 -7.95 20.25
C ALA A 86 -3.35 -9.40 20.72
N ARG A 87 -2.72 -9.71 21.86
CA ARG A 87 -2.83 -11.04 22.50
C ARG A 87 -4.26 -11.39 22.90
N VAL A 88 -4.99 -10.43 23.46
CA VAL A 88 -6.40 -10.62 23.81
C VAL A 88 -7.25 -10.84 22.56
N ALA A 89 -7.00 -10.09 21.49
CA ALA A 89 -7.69 -10.29 20.21
C ALA A 89 -7.43 -11.69 19.62
N ASP A 90 -6.17 -12.11 19.55
CA ASP A 90 -5.77 -13.44 19.08
C ASP A 90 -6.40 -14.56 19.92
N ALA A 91 -6.38 -14.44 21.25
CA ALA A 91 -7.03 -15.40 22.14
C ALA A 91 -8.54 -15.50 21.88
N LYS A 92 -9.23 -14.37 21.68
CA LYS A 92 -10.66 -14.36 21.33
C LYS A 92 -10.92 -15.09 20.00
N TYR A 93 -10.11 -14.84 18.97
CA TYR A 93 -10.23 -15.50 17.67
C TYR A 93 -9.97 -17.02 17.73
N LYS A 94 -9.09 -17.46 18.63
CA LYS A 94 -8.80 -18.89 18.87
C LYS A 94 -9.92 -19.59 19.63
N LEU A 95 -10.52 -18.93 20.61
CA LEU A 95 -11.61 -19.47 21.42
C LEU A 95 -12.94 -19.54 20.67
N ASP A 96 -13.24 -18.53 19.85
CA ASP A 96 -14.45 -18.51 19.03
C ASP A 96 -14.13 -18.04 17.59
N PRO A 97 -14.06 -18.98 16.63
CA PRO A 97 -13.81 -18.67 15.22
C PRO A 97 -14.84 -17.73 14.58
N LYS A 98 -16.02 -17.51 15.17
CA LYS A 98 -17.03 -16.58 14.65
C LYS A 98 -16.61 -15.13 14.69
N PHE A 99 -15.64 -14.78 15.55
CA PHE A 99 -15.07 -13.43 15.59
C PHE A 99 -14.13 -13.15 14.42
N LYS A 100 -13.71 -14.18 13.65
CA LYS A 100 -12.86 -13.97 12.49
C LYS A 100 -13.66 -13.35 11.35
N PRO A 101 -13.23 -12.21 10.79
CA PRO A 101 -13.88 -11.66 9.61
C PRO A 101 -13.83 -12.66 8.46
N GLN A 102 -14.94 -12.80 7.74
CA GLN A 102 -15.02 -13.73 6.61
C GLN A 102 -14.23 -13.18 5.42
N ASN A 103 -13.46 -14.06 4.78
CA ASN A 103 -12.92 -13.79 3.46
C ASN A 103 -14.08 -13.75 2.46
N LYS A 104 -14.41 -12.55 1.95
CA LYS A 104 -15.48 -12.37 0.96
C LYS A 104 -15.11 -12.90 -0.43
N GLY A 105 -13.89 -13.42 -0.59
CA GLY A 105 -13.36 -13.82 -1.88
C GLY A 105 -13.03 -12.61 -2.76
N GLY A 106 -12.23 -12.85 -3.78
CA GLY A 106 -11.75 -11.84 -4.71
C GLY A 106 -10.43 -12.29 -5.34
N ARG A 107 -10.10 -11.74 -6.50
CA ARG A 107 -8.76 -11.96 -7.07
C ARG A 107 -7.74 -11.41 -6.06
N PRO A 108 -6.69 -12.18 -5.69
CA PRO A 108 -5.61 -11.67 -4.87
C PRO A 108 -5.14 -10.34 -5.45
N LYS A 109 -5.17 -9.29 -4.63
CA LYS A 109 -4.64 -8.00 -5.04
C LYS A 109 -3.13 -8.09 -5.00
N ASP A 110 -2.49 -7.56 -6.03
CA ASP A 110 -1.05 -7.37 -6.01
C ASP A 110 -0.74 -6.18 -5.09
N VAL A 111 -0.57 -6.49 -3.80
CA VAL A 111 -0.30 -5.49 -2.76
C VAL A 111 1.00 -4.76 -3.07
N SER A 112 2.03 -5.49 -3.51
CA SER A 112 3.33 -4.93 -3.88
C SER A 112 3.21 -3.92 -5.02
N PHE A 113 2.43 -4.24 -6.06
CA PHE A 113 2.14 -3.30 -7.15
C PHE A 113 1.34 -2.09 -6.65
N SER A 114 0.28 -2.30 -5.86
CA SER A 114 -0.53 -1.22 -5.26
C SER A 114 0.34 -0.27 -4.43
N THR A 115 1.26 -0.81 -3.64
CA THR A 115 2.23 -0.06 -2.85
C THR A 115 3.17 0.75 -3.75
N CYS A 116 3.78 0.12 -4.77
CA CYS A 116 4.64 0.81 -5.74
C CYS A 116 3.91 1.96 -6.44
N LEU A 117 2.67 1.72 -6.86
CA LEU A 117 1.79 2.73 -7.44
C LEU A 117 1.56 3.90 -6.48
N ARG A 118 1.24 3.64 -5.21
CA ARG A 118 1.03 4.69 -4.21
C ARG A 118 2.28 5.55 -4.05
N ILE A 119 3.45 4.94 -3.85
CA ILE A 119 4.72 5.66 -3.64
C ILE A 119 5.06 6.49 -4.88
N ALA A 120 4.93 5.91 -6.07
CA ALA A 120 5.21 6.61 -7.31
C ALA A 120 4.35 7.87 -7.48
N ILE A 121 3.06 7.79 -7.15
CA ILE A 121 2.16 8.96 -7.18
C ILE A 121 2.54 9.97 -6.10
N LEU A 122 2.86 9.53 -4.88
CA LEU A 122 3.29 10.43 -3.80
C LEU A 122 4.60 11.15 -4.14
N GLU A 123 5.57 10.47 -4.78
CA GLU A 123 6.81 11.08 -5.27
C GLU A 123 6.53 12.15 -6.33
N CYS A 124 5.58 11.91 -7.24
CA CYS A 124 5.14 12.93 -8.19
C CYS A 124 4.45 14.12 -7.48
N MET A 125 3.64 13.86 -6.45
CA MET A 125 2.97 14.93 -5.69
C MET A 125 3.97 15.82 -4.94
N ARG A 126 5.09 15.26 -4.46
CA ARG A 126 6.17 16.03 -3.82
C ARG A 126 6.82 17.06 -4.75
N THR A 127 6.72 16.88 -6.08
CA THR A 127 7.18 17.87 -7.06
C THR A 127 6.09 18.86 -7.48
N GLY A 128 4.96 18.91 -6.77
CA GLY A 128 3.84 19.80 -7.04
C GLY A 128 2.90 19.32 -8.16
N MET A 129 3.06 18.10 -8.67
CA MET A 129 2.10 17.54 -9.62
C MET A 129 0.80 17.11 -8.94
N GLN A 130 -0.29 17.27 -9.67
CA GLN A 130 -1.57 16.69 -9.28
C GLN A 130 -1.52 15.17 -9.48
N PRO A 131 -2.10 14.37 -8.56
CA PRO A 131 -2.08 12.92 -8.68
C PRO A 131 -2.85 12.43 -9.91
N THR A 132 -3.92 13.14 -10.26
CA THR A 132 -4.86 12.80 -11.34
C THR A 132 -5.28 14.03 -12.12
N LYS A 133 -5.80 13.88 -13.34
CA LYS A 133 -6.39 14.99 -14.11
C LYS A 133 -7.75 15.37 -13.53
N ASN A 134 -8.03 16.68 -13.46
CA ASN A 134 -9.39 17.18 -13.34
C ASN A 134 -9.98 17.34 -14.75
N GLU A 135 -11.09 16.67 -15.04
CA GLU A 135 -11.78 16.71 -16.34
C GLU A 135 -12.19 18.14 -16.75
N THR A 136 -12.39 19.04 -15.79
CA THR A 136 -12.91 20.40 -16.02
C THR A 136 -11.87 21.48 -16.23
N THR A 137 -10.58 21.26 -15.92
CA THR A 137 -9.59 22.36 -15.84
C THR A 137 -8.22 22.05 -16.43
N SER A 138 -7.92 20.82 -16.86
CA SER A 138 -6.52 20.41 -17.09
C SER A 138 -6.32 19.39 -18.22
N ILE A 139 -7.06 19.50 -19.33
CA ILE A 139 -6.97 18.54 -20.46
C ILE A 139 -5.54 18.38 -21.00
N ASN A 140 -4.70 19.44 -20.93
CA ASN A 140 -3.35 19.45 -21.50
C ASN A 140 -2.21 19.41 -20.47
N LYS A 141 -2.49 19.18 -19.17
CA LYS A 141 -1.44 19.13 -18.14
C LYS A 141 -1.11 17.68 -17.77
N ILE A 142 0.16 17.31 -17.89
CA ILE A 142 0.69 16.01 -17.43
C ILE A 142 0.45 15.91 -15.91
N CYS A 143 -0.13 14.80 -15.47
CA CYS A 143 -0.32 14.49 -14.04
C CYS A 143 0.52 13.27 -13.62
N ALA A 144 0.56 12.97 -12.33
CA ALA A 144 1.31 11.83 -11.80
C ALA A 144 0.91 10.50 -12.46
N ALA A 145 -0.40 10.30 -12.71
CA ALA A 145 -0.89 9.08 -13.35
C ALA A 145 -0.37 8.91 -14.80
N ASP A 146 -0.12 10.01 -15.53
CA ASP A 146 0.50 9.93 -16.86
C ASP A 146 1.96 9.49 -16.76
N VAL A 147 2.72 10.06 -15.83
CA VAL A 147 4.13 9.71 -15.58
C VAL A 147 4.27 8.24 -15.19
N VAL A 148 3.42 7.77 -14.28
CA VAL A 148 3.41 6.37 -13.84
C VAL A 148 3.05 5.44 -15.00
N TRP A 149 2.03 5.77 -15.79
CA TRP A 149 1.64 4.94 -16.93
C TRP A 149 2.76 4.84 -17.96
N ASP A 150 3.43 5.94 -18.28
CA ASP A 150 4.54 5.98 -19.24
C ASP A 150 5.70 5.09 -18.78
N VAL A 151 6.07 5.16 -17.50
CA VAL A 151 7.09 4.27 -16.92
C VAL A 151 6.67 2.81 -16.91
N LEU A 152 5.40 2.51 -16.58
CA LEU A 152 4.90 1.14 -16.61
C LEU A 152 4.89 0.57 -18.03
N PHE A 153 4.62 1.41 -19.03
CA PHE A 153 4.70 1.05 -20.44
C PHE A 153 6.15 0.74 -20.83
N ASP A 154 7.09 1.63 -20.51
CA ASP A 154 8.53 1.44 -20.76
C ASP A 154 9.09 0.16 -20.12
N LEU A 155 8.56 -0.23 -18.96
CA LEU A 155 9.03 -1.40 -18.21
C LEU A 155 8.33 -2.72 -18.57
N ASP A 156 7.41 -2.72 -19.54
CA ASP A 156 6.53 -3.86 -19.87
C ASP A 156 5.67 -4.34 -18.68
N LEU A 157 5.30 -3.41 -17.79
CA LEU A 157 4.47 -3.67 -16.60
C LEU A 157 3.03 -3.16 -16.74
N ALA A 158 2.69 -2.53 -17.87
CA ALA A 158 1.34 -2.01 -18.14
C ALA A 158 0.28 -3.09 -18.43
N ALA A 159 0.60 -4.38 -18.27
CA ALA A 159 -0.33 -5.49 -18.48
C ALA A 159 -1.49 -5.43 -17.45
N GLY A 160 -2.60 -4.80 -17.84
CA GLY A 160 -3.76 -4.51 -16.98
C GLY A 160 -4.11 -3.02 -16.85
N TYR A 161 -3.26 -2.14 -17.36
CA TYR A 161 -3.39 -0.68 -17.34
C TYR A 161 -3.30 -0.13 -18.76
N GLN A 162 -4.45 -0.09 -19.44
CA GLN A 162 -4.54 0.33 -20.86
C GLN A 162 -4.05 1.76 -21.10
N ASP A 163 -4.24 2.64 -20.12
CA ASP A 163 -3.94 4.07 -20.20
C ASP A 163 -3.73 4.68 -18.79
N SER A 164 -3.40 5.96 -18.73
CA SER A 164 -3.27 6.69 -17.46
C SER A 164 -4.61 6.82 -16.70
N PHE A 165 -5.77 6.69 -17.36
CA PHE A 165 -7.07 6.62 -16.68
C PHE A 165 -7.22 5.34 -15.84
N ALA A 166 -6.65 4.22 -16.28
CA ALA A 166 -6.58 3.01 -15.47
C ALA A 166 -5.76 3.22 -14.19
N ILE A 167 -4.67 3.99 -14.28
CA ILE A 167 -3.85 4.40 -13.13
C ILE A 167 -4.63 5.33 -12.18
N MET A 168 -5.34 6.33 -12.71
CA MET A 168 -6.20 7.22 -11.91
C MET A 168 -7.27 6.45 -11.12
N ARG A 169 -7.90 5.44 -11.76
CA ARG A 169 -8.88 4.57 -11.10
C ARG A 169 -8.26 3.71 -10.01
N ALA A 170 -7.06 3.18 -10.23
CA ALA A 170 -6.34 2.42 -9.21
C ALA A 170 -5.96 3.31 -8.02
N TRP A 171 -5.41 4.50 -8.28
CA TRP A 171 -5.15 5.51 -7.26
C TRP A 171 -6.38 5.85 -6.43
N SER A 172 -7.52 6.09 -7.09
CA SER A 172 -8.79 6.41 -6.41
C SER A 172 -9.27 5.30 -5.48
N ARG A 173 -8.96 4.04 -5.78
CA ARG A 173 -9.24 2.90 -4.88
C ARG A 173 -8.25 2.85 -3.72
N GLU A 174 -6.97 3.10 -4.00
CA GLU A 174 -5.92 3.14 -2.97
C GLU A 174 -6.19 4.25 -1.95
N ILE A 175 -6.53 5.48 -2.35
CA ILE A 175 -6.82 6.56 -1.40
C ILE A 175 -8.14 6.37 -0.64
N LYS A 176 -9.11 5.62 -1.16
CA LYS A 176 -10.30 5.25 -0.38
C LYS A 176 -9.96 4.25 0.71
N ARG A 177 -8.99 3.38 0.44
CA ARG A 177 -8.54 2.34 1.34
C ARG A 177 -7.56 2.89 2.39
N PHE A 178 -6.66 3.76 1.95
CA PHE A 178 -5.64 4.45 2.74
C PHE A 178 -5.71 5.95 2.42
N PRO A 179 -6.64 6.69 3.07
CA PRO A 179 -6.78 8.13 2.88
C PRO A 179 -5.46 8.85 3.05
N LEU A 180 -5.25 9.91 2.26
CA LEU A 180 -4.19 10.87 2.55
C LEU A 180 -4.61 11.68 3.78
N ASP A 181 -3.66 12.04 4.63
CA ASP A 181 -3.92 12.97 5.72
C ASP A 181 -4.54 14.25 5.18
N LYS A 182 -5.64 14.67 5.83
CA LYS A 182 -6.26 15.96 5.57
C LYS A 182 -5.39 17.02 6.23
N THR A 183 -4.37 17.48 5.53
CA THR A 183 -3.76 18.80 5.82
C THR A 183 -4.77 19.91 5.58
#